data_AF-A0A2N9G6U8-F1
#
_entry.id   AF-A0A2N9G6U8-F1
#
_cell.length_a   1.000
_cell.length_b   1.000
_cell.length_c   1.000
_cell.angle_alpha   90.00
_cell.angle_beta   90.00
_cell.angle_gamma   90.00
#
_symmetry.space_group_name_H-M   'P 1'
#
loop_
_entity.id
_entity.type
_entity.pdbx_description
1 polymer ?
#
loop_
_entity_poly.entity_id
_entity_poly.type
_entity_poly.pdbx_seq_one_letter_code
_entity_poly.pdbx_strand_id
1 'polypeptide(L)'
;MSSPEKNESKGFFSAMTSGLSMFGNAMHRSVNGLLGYEGVEVINPEGGKEDAEEEAQRGRWKQEDRDSYWKMMHKYIGSDVTSMVTLPVLIFEPMTMLQKMAELMEYSYLLDRADECEDPYMRLVYASSWAISVYFAYQRTWKPFNPILGETYEMANHGGITFVAEQVSHHPPMSAGHAENEHFTYDVSSKLRTKYLGNSLDVYPLGRTRVTLKKDGVVLDLVPPPTKVNNLIFGRTWVDSPGEMIMTNLTTGDKAVLYFQPCGWFGAGRYEVDGYVYNAAEEPKVLMTGKWNESISYQLCDLEGEPLPGTEMKEVWHLADVPKNDEFQYTHFAHKINSFDTAPRKLLASDSRLRPDRYALERGDLSKAGAEKSSLEERQRAEKRSREAKGHQFTPRWFDLTDEVTSTPWGDLEVYRYNGKYTEHRAAVDSSDSVDEVDVRSIEFSPWQYGNLSAE
;
A
#
# COMPACT_ATOMS: atom_id res chain seq x y z
N MET A 1 -51.17 -34.96 -6.04
CA MET A 1 -49.77 -34.81 -6.48
C MET A 1 -49.64 -33.42 -7.08
N SER A 2 -49.16 -32.46 -6.30
CA SER A 2 -48.62 -31.18 -6.76
C SER A 2 -47.96 -30.52 -5.56
N SER A 3 -46.64 -30.61 -5.51
CA SER A 3 -45.79 -29.96 -4.51
C SER A 3 -45.61 -28.49 -4.88
N PRO A 4 -45.58 -27.54 -3.94
CA PRO A 4 -45.18 -26.16 -4.23
C PRO A 4 -43.66 -26.04 -4.30
N GLU A 5 -43.20 -25.22 -5.24
CA GLU A 5 -41.81 -24.83 -5.45
C GLU A 5 -41.22 -24.13 -4.22
N LYS A 6 -40.03 -24.57 -3.80
CA LYS A 6 -39.17 -23.86 -2.84
C LYS A 6 -38.30 -22.87 -3.59
N ASN A 7 -38.55 -21.58 -3.39
CA ASN A 7 -37.57 -20.54 -3.62
C ASN A 7 -36.54 -20.61 -2.49
N GLU A 8 -35.33 -21.10 -2.77
CA GLU A 8 -34.17 -20.98 -1.87
C GLU A 8 -33.42 -19.68 -2.19
N SER A 9 -33.82 -18.56 -1.57
CA SER A 9 -32.92 -17.43 -1.34
C SER A 9 -32.03 -17.80 -0.14
N LYS A 10 -30.84 -18.36 -0.41
CA LYS A 10 -29.84 -18.57 0.64
C LYS A 10 -29.17 -17.23 0.94
N GLY A 11 -29.39 -16.77 2.16
CA GLY A 11 -29.00 -15.45 2.64
C GLY A 11 -27.49 -15.26 2.80
N PHE A 12 -27.12 -13.99 2.69
CA PHE A 12 -25.79 -13.41 2.82
C PHE A 12 -25.26 -13.33 4.28
N PHE A 13 -25.90 -14.00 5.25
CA PHE A 13 -25.77 -13.69 6.68
C PHE A 13 -24.77 -14.51 7.52
N SER A 14 -23.80 -15.21 6.92
CA SER A 14 -22.93 -16.13 7.68
C SER A 14 -21.52 -15.63 8.03
N ALA A 15 -21.08 -14.44 7.61
CA ALA A 15 -19.66 -14.09 7.72
C ALA A 15 -19.21 -13.44 9.04
N MET A 16 -20.12 -12.94 9.89
CA MET A 16 -19.74 -11.97 10.93
C MET A 16 -19.29 -12.52 12.30
N THR A 17 -18.91 -13.79 12.45
CA THR A 17 -18.51 -14.31 13.79
C THR A 17 -17.20 -15.12 13.88
N SER A 18 -16.26 -14.98 12.94
CA SER A 18 -14.97 -15.71 13.05
C SER A 18 -13.74 -14.98 12.49
N GLY A 19 -13.64 -13.66 12.70
CA GLY A 19 -12.58 -12.78 12.15
C GLY A 19 -11.12 -13.00 12.59
N LEU A 20 -10.76 -14.12 13.24
CA LEU A 20 -9.37 -14.40 13.64
C LEU A 20 -8.79 -15.74 13.14
N SER A 21 -9.46 -16.46 12.23
CA SER A 21 -8.90 -17.72 11.69
C SER A 21 -9.14 -18.01 10.19
N MET A 22 -9.37 -17.00 9.35
CA MET A 22 -9.76 -17.21 7.94
C MET A 22 -8.63 -16.88 6.93
N PHE A 23 -7.46 -17.51 7.08
CA PHE A 23 -6.42 -17.53 6.04
C PHE A 23 -6.30 -18.89 5.32
N GLY A 24 -7.22 -19.82 5.57
CA GLY A 24 -7.21 -21.15 4.96
C GLY A 24 -8.56 -21.45 4.33
N ASN A 25 -8.66 -21.26 3.00
CA ASN A 25 -9.52 -22.08 2.12
C ASN A 25 -9.45 -21.68 0.63
N ALA A 26 -8.31 -21.15 0.15
CA ALA A 26 -7.99 -21.31 -1.26
C ALA A 26 -7.43 -22.74 -1.43
N MET A 27 -8.10 -23.60 -2.21
CA MET A 27 -7.53 -24.93 -2.50
C MET A 27 -6.33 -24.77 -3.42
N HIS A 28 -5.13 -24.82 -2.84
CA HIS A 28 -3.87 -24.74 -3.57
C HIS A 28 -3.51 -26.09 -4.21
N ARG A 29 -2.85 -26.06 -5.37
CA ARG A 29 -2.30 -27.25 -6.04
C ARG A 29 -0.78 -27.18 -6.01
N SER A 30 -0.14 -28.30 -5.70
CA SER A 30 1.31 -28.44 -5.71
C SER A 30 1.82 -28.93 -7.06
N VAL A 31 3.01 -28.49 -7.43
CA VAL A 31 3.78 -29.03 -8.55
C VAL A 31 4.38 -30.36 -8.09
N ASN A 32 4.00 -31.47 -8.74
CA ASN A 32 4.46 -32.82 -8.40
C ASN A 32 5.29 -33.48 -9.51
N GLY A 33 5.25 -33.00 -10.75
CA GLY A 33 6.05 -33.52 -11.87
C GLY A 33 7.39 -32.81 -12.10
N LEU A 34 7.66 -31.71 -11.39
CA LEU A 34 8.92 -30.97 -11.52
C LEU A 34 9.98 -31.54 -10.56
N LEU A 35 10.87 -32.39 -11.08
CA LEU A 35 11.96 -33.03 -10.35
C LEU A 35 12.73 -32.02 -9.47
N GLY A 36 12.71 -32.23 -8.15
CA GLY A 36 13.36 -31.36 -7.16
C GLY A 36 12.50 -30.26 -6.55
N TYR A 37 11.24 -30.12 -6.98
CA TYR A 37 10.30 -29.09 -6.52
C TYR A 37 8.93 -29.65 -6.11
N GLU A 38 8.92 -30.92 -5.70
CA GLU A 38 7.74 -31.63 -5.22
C GLU A 38 7.11 -30.88 -4.04
N GLY A 39 5.81 -30.59 -4.12
CA GLY A 39 5.08 -29.90 -3.06
C GLY A 39 5.08 -28.37 -3.14
N VAL A 40 5.75 -27.75 -4.12
CA VAL A 40 5.71 -26.30 -4.32
C VAL A 40 4.34 -25.87 -4.83
N GLU A 41 3.65 -25.00 -4.10
CA GLU A 41 2.35 -24.46 -4.52
C GLU A 41 2.51 -23.44 -5.65
N VAL A 42 1.79 -23.65 -6.76
CA VAL A 42 1.70 -22.70 -7.89
C VAL A 42 0.22 -22.51 -8.23
N ILE A 43 -0.20 -21.25 -8.33
CA ILE A 43 -1.60 -20.90 -8.53
C ILE A 43 -1.73 -20.14 -9.85
N ASN A 44 -2.48 -20.65 -10.82
CA ASN A 44 -2.91 -19.82 -11.96
C ASN A 44 -4.18 -19.04 -11.54
N PRO A 45 -4.12 -17.70 -11.41
CA PRO A 45 -5.28 -16.92 -10.99
C PRO A 45 -6.36 -16.76 -12.09
N GLU A 46 -6.11 -17.28 -13.29
CA GLU A 46 -7.02 -17.24 -14.46
C GLU A 46 -7.41 -18.66 -14.94
N GLY A 47 -6.86 -19.72 -14.32
CA GLY A 47 -6.76 -21.05 -14.95
C GLY A 47 -7.58 -22.18 -14.31
N GLY A 48 -7.57 -23.33 -14.99
CA GLY A 48 -8.19 -24.59 -14.58
C GLY A 48 -7.21 -25.63 -14.03
N LYS A 49 -7.69 -26.87 -13.86
CA LYS A 49 -7.04 -27.95 -13.07
C LYS A 49 -5.69 -28.47 -13.62
N GLU A 50 -5.36 -28.29 -14.90
CA GLU A 50 -4.18 -28.91 -15.56
C GLU A 50 -2.94 -27.98 -15.65
N ASP A 51 -2.98 -26.84 -14.95
CA ASP A 51 -2.17 -25.66 -15.28
C ASP A 51 -0.93 -25.45 -14.38
N ALA A 52 -0.77 -26.18 -13.26
CA ALA A 52 0.27 -25.82 -12.27
C ALA A 52 1.71 -25.98 -12.79
N GLU A 53 1.98 -27.02 -13.58
CA GLU A 53 3.31 -27.28 -14.15
C GLU A 53 3.65 -26.33 -15.30
N GLU A 54 2.68 -26.05 -16.17
CA GLU A 54 2.83 -25.07 -17.25
C GLU A 54 2.97 -23.66 -16.66
N GLU A 55 2.08 -23.28 -15.75
CA GLU A 55 2.12 -22.01 -15.05
C GLU A 55 3.46 -21.83 -14.34
N ALA A 56 4.02 -22.86 -13.70
CA ALA A 56 5.33 -22.78 -13.01
C ALA A 56 6.48 -22.29 -13.91
N GLN A 57 6.37 -22.47 -15.24
CA GLN A 57 7.36 -22.01 -16.22
C GLN A 57 7.09 -20.59 -16.74
N ARG A 58 5.93 -19.98 -16.46
CA ARG A 58 5.54 -18.65 -16.95
C ARG A 58 6.06 -17.48 -16.08
N GLY A 59 6.89 -17.76 -15.08
CA GLY A 59 7.47 -16.75 -14.19
C GLY A 59 8.57 -15.89 -14.84
N ARG A 60 8.93 -14.78 -14.17
CA ARG A 60 9.94 -13.83 -14.66
C ARG A 60 11.40 -14.31 -14.55
N TRP A 61 11.63 -15.39 -13.80
CA TRP A 61 12.97 -15.91 -13.54
C TRP A 61 13.43 -16.83 -14.67
N LYS A 62 14.67 -16.65 -15.14
CA LYS A 62 15.33 -17.66 -15.97
C LYS A 62 15.55 -18.92 -15.13
N GLN A 63 15.55 -20.10 -15.75
CA GLN A 63 15.63 -21.38 -15.04
C GLN A 63 16.82 -21.47 -14.08
N GLU A 64 18.01 -21.08 -14.51
CA GLU A 64 19.23 -21.11 -13.69
C GLU A 64 19.13 -20.16 -12.48
N ASP A 65 18.61 -18.95 -12.70
CA ASP A 65 18.38 -17.95 -11.64
C ASP A 65 17.31 -18.42 -10.66
N ARG A 66 16.24 -19.04 -11.16
CA ARG A 66 15.14 -19.61 -10.37
C ARG A 66 15.64 -20.68 -9.41
N ASP A 67 16.42 -21.63 -9.92
CA ASP A 67 16.96 -22.75 -9.13
C ASP A 67 17.93 -22.25 -8.05
N SER A 68 18.79 -21.28 -8.40
CA SER A 68 19.70 -20.61 -7.47
C SER A 68 18.95 -19.86 -6.37
N TYR A 69 17.94 -19.08 -6.76
CA TYR A 69 17.15 -18.26 -5.85
C TYR A 69 16.27 -19.11 -4.92
N TRP A 70 15.68 -20.20 -5.43
CA TRP A 70 14.97 -21.18 -4.60
C TRP A 70 15.89 -21.78 -3.53
N LYS A 71 17.08 -22.25 -3.92
CA LYS A 71 18.08 -22.79 -2.98
C LYS A 71 18.47 -21.75 -1.92
N MET A 72 18.60 -20.48 -2.30
CA MET A 72 18.89 -19.41 -1.33
C MET A 72 17.73 -19.17 -0.37
N MET A 73 16.49 -19.17 -0.87
CA MET A 73 15.31 -18.72 -0.14
C MET A 73 14.61 -19.79 0.69
N HIS A 74 14.71 -21.08 0.32
CA HIS A 74 13.96 -22.16 0.99
C HIS A 74 14.21 -22.22 2.51
N LYS A 75 15.41 -21.88 2.97
CA LYS A 75 15.77 -21.86 4.39
C LYS A 75 15.08 -20.76 5.21
N TYR A 76 14.45 -19.78 4.55
CA TYR A 76 13.73 -18.68 5.19
C TYR A 76 12.21 -18.93 5.26
N ILE A 77 11.72 -20.12 4.88
CA ILE A 77 10.30 -20.45 5.01
C ILE A 77 9.87 -20.29 6.48
N GLY A 78 8.78 -19.55 6.69
CA GLY A 78 8.25 -19.15 7.99
C GLY A 78 8.85 -17.87 8.58
N SER A 79 9.88 -17.28 7.96
CA SER A 79 10.58 -16.09 8.47
C SER A 79 10.01 -14.78 7.91
N ASP A 80 10.25 -13.68 8.63
CA ASP A 80 10.13 -12.33 8.08
C ASP A 80 11.37 -12.01 7.23
N VAL A 81 11.18 -11.83 5.93
CA VAL A 81 12.28 -11.75 4.96
C VAL A 81 12.66 -10.32 4.59
N THR A 82 11.91 -9.31 5.04
CA THR A 82 12.08 -7.91 4.64
C THR A 82 13.46 -7.35 4.95
N SER A 83 14.09 -7.81 6.04
CA SER A 83 15.40 -7.34 6.50
C SER A 83 16.51 -8.40 6.44
N MET A 84 16.22 -9.62 5.96
CA MET A 84 17.16 -10.75 6.02
C MET A 84 17.85 -11.07 4.70
N VAL A 85 17.28 -10.64 3.57
CA VAL A 85 17.75 -11.05 2.24
C VAL A 85 17.95 -9.83 1.35
N THR A 86 19.10 -9.78 0.69
CA THR A 86 19.34 -8.82 -0.39
C THR A 86 18.71 -9.36 -1.67
N LEU A 87 17.71 -8.66 -2.17
CA LEU A 87 16.96 -9.06 -3.36
C LEU A 87 17.59 -8.47 -4.64
N PRO A 88 17.56 -9.21 -5.77
CA PRO A 88 18.09 -8.72 -7.03
C PRO A 88 17.21 -7.61 -7.62
N VAL A 89 17.80 -6.63 -8.29
CA VAL A 89 17.08 -5.47 -8.85
C VAL A 89 16.00 -5.88 -9.88
N LEU A 90 16.16 -7.05 -10.52
CA LEU A 90 15.22 -7.56 -11.53
C LEU A 90 13.79 -7.79 -11.02
N ILE A 91 13.53 -7.74 -9.71
CA ILE A 91 12.17 -7.86 -9.16
C ILE A 91 11.61 -6.52 -8.66
N PHE A 92 12.33 -5.42 -8.85
CA PHE A 92 11.94 -4.11 -8.34
C PHE A 92 11.19 -3.28 -9.39
N GLU A 93 10.38 -2.34 -8.92
CA GLU A 93 9.88 -1.22 -9.73
C GLU A 93 10.65 0.05 -9.39
N PRO A 94 10.72 1.05 -10.29
CA PRO A 94 11.39 2.32 -10.06
C PRO A 94 10.59 3.27 -9.15
N MET A 95 10.21 2.80 -7.96
CA MET A 95 9.62 3.59 -6.89
C MET A 95 10.12 3.12 -5.53
N THR A 96 10.15 4.01 -4.55
CA THR A 96 10.35 3.63 -3.14
C THR A 96 9.02 3.43 -2.42
N MET A 97 9.04 2.82 -1.23
CA MET A 97 7.82 2.72 -0.41
C MET A 97 7.20 4.09 -0.10
N LEU A 98 7.99 5.17 -0.02
CA LEU A 98 7.46 6.52 0.26
C LEU A 98 6.62 7.04 -0.91
N GLN A 99 7.02 6.72 -2.14
CA GLN A 99 6.25 7.05 -3.34
C GLN A 99 4.98 6.21 -3.44
N LYS A 100 5.06 4.93 -3.09
CA LYS A 100 3.89 4.03 -2.98
C LYS A 100 2.86 4.55 -2.00
N MET A 101 3.29 5.08 -0.85
CA MET A 101 2.38 5.69 0.12
C MET A 101 1.62 6.89 -0.47
N ALA A 102 2.23 7.62 -1.40
CA ALA A 102 1.61 8.76 -2.05
C ALA A 102 0.57 8.38 -3.11
N GLU A 103 0.57 7.15 -3.63
CA GLU A 103 -0.43 6.68 -4.61
C GLU A 103 -1.85 6.65 -4.04
N LEU A 104 -1.99 6.56 -2.72
CA LEU A 104 -3.28 6.69 -2.04
C LEU A 104 -3.91 8.08 -2.28
N MET A 105 -3.15 9.08 -2.73
CA MET A 105 -3.66 10.41 -3.04
C MET A 105 -4.28 10.53 -4.45
N GLU A 106 -4.24 9.49 -5.30
CA GLU A 106 -4.77 9.53 -6.67
C GLU A 106 -6.25 9.92 -6.71
N TYR A 107 -7.05 9.37 -5.78
CA TYR A 107 -8.51 9.61 -5.69
C TYR A 107 -8.90 10.39 -4.43
N SER A 108 -7.99 11.24 -3.95
CA SER A 108 -8.16 12.09 -2.76
C SER A 108 -9.40 13.00 -2.78
N TYR A 109 -9.94 13.36 -3.96
CA TYR A 109 -11.20 14.11 -4.08
C TYR A 109 -12.39 13.40 -3.39
N LEU A 110 -12.31 12.08 -3.17
CA LEU A 110 -13.32 11.34 -2.41
C LEU A 110 -13.31 11.76 -0.94
N LEU A 111 -12.17 12.13 -0.36
CA LEU A 111 -12.11 12.70 0.98
C LEU A 111 -12.69 14.11 1.03
N ASP A 112 -12.51 14.92 -0.02
CA ASP A 112 -13.16 16.23 -0.14
C ASP A 112 -14.69 16.07 -0.13
N ARG A 113 -15.21 15.11 -0.91
CA ARG A 113 -16.64 14.75 -0.87
C ARG A 113 -17.08 14.25 0.50
N ALA A 114 -16.25 13.49 1.20
CA ALA A 114 -16.56 12.99 2.54
C ALA A 114 -16.67 14.14 3.57
N ASP A 115 -15.76 15.12 3.48
CA ASP A 115 -15.75 16.33 4.32
C ASP A 115 -16.98 17.21 4.05
N GLU A 116 -17.37 17.37 2.78
CA GLU A 116 -18.55 18.17 2.41
C GLU A 116 -19.88 17.50 2.76
N CYS A 117 -19.91 16.16 2.83
CA CYS A 117 -21.12 15.36 3.04
C CYS A 117 -21.72 15.53 4.44
N GLU A 118 -23.02 15.79 4.51
CA GLU A 118 -23.77 15.91 5.78
C GLU A 118 -24.23 14.55 6.33
N ASP A 119 -24.48 13.57 5.46
CA ASP A 119 -24.90 12.23 5.86
C ASP A 119 -23.66 11.43 6.37
N PRO A 120 -23.64 11.03 7.66
CA PRO A 120 -22.48 10.35 8.25
C PRO A 120 -22.21 8.98 7.63
N TYR A 121 -23.23 8.30 7.09
CA TYR A 121 -23.05 7.01 6.43
C TYR A 121 -22.47 7.19 5.03
N MET A 122 -22.94 8.18 4.27
CA MET A 122 -22.38 8.50 2.96
C MET A 122 -20.95 9.04 3.06
N ARG A 123 -20.60 9.76 4.13
CA ARG A 123 -19.22 10.11 4.46
C ARG A 123 -18.31 8.89 4.55
N LEU A 124 -18.77 7.83 5.23
CA LEU A 124 -18.04 6.55 5.29
C LEU A 124 -17.97 5.83 3.94
N VAL A 125 -19.02 5.91 3.12
CA VAL A 125 -18.97 5.40 1.73
C VAL A 125 -17.84 6.07 0.96
N TYR A 126 -17.78 7.41 0.94
CA TYR A 126 -16.72 8.14 0.23
C TYR A 126 -15.32 7.84 0.76
N ALA A 127 -15.14 7.88 2.08
CA ALA A 127 -13.85 7.60 2.71
C ALA A 127 -13.39 6.14 2.47
N SER A 128 -14.30 5.18 2.50
CA SER A 128 -13.95 3.78 2.24
C SER A 128 -13.65 3.52 0.77
N SER A 129 -14.35 4.18 -0.16
CA SER A 129 -14.01 4.14 -1.58
C SER A 129 -12.63 4.73 -1.86
N TRP A 130 -12.25 5.82 -1.18
CA TRP A 130 -10.88 6.34 -1.25
C TRP A 130 -9.85 5.30 -0.82
N ALA A 131 -10.07 4.64 0.32
CA ALA A 131 -9.17 3.60 0.82
C ALA A 131 -9.09 2.37 -0.12
N ILE A 132 -10.20 1.98 -0.76
CA ILE A 132 -10.22 0.88 -1.75
C ILE A 132 -9.45 1.26 -3.02
N SER A 133 -9.54 2.51 -3.46
CA SER A 133 -9.05 2.93 -4.79
C SER A 133 -7.56 2.66 -5.03
N VAL A 134 -6.74 2.63 -3.97
CA VAL A 134 -5.29 2.37 -4.07
C VAL A 134 -4.96 0.91 -4.41
N TYR A 135 -5.88 -0.03 -4.19
CA TYR A 135 -5.60 -1.46 -4.37
C TYR A 135 -5.32 -1.83 -5.83
N PHE A 136 -5.83 -1.06 -6.80
CA PHE A 136 -5.40 -1.18 -8.19
C PHE A 136 -3.89 -0.94 -8.34
N ALA A 137 -3.32 0.07 -7.69
CA ALA A 137 -1.88 0.33 -7.70
C ALA A 137 -1.09 -0.71 -6.87
N TYR A 138 -1.67 -1.25 -5.79
CA TYR A 138 -1.02 -2.25 -4.95
C TYR A 138 -1.05 -3.67 -5.53
N GLN A 139 -1.81 -3.92 -6.60
CA GLN A 139 -1.76 -5.21 -7.30
C GLN A 139 -0.45 -5.42 -8.11
N ARG A 140 0.35 -4.37 -8.28
CA ARG A 140 1.61 -4.42 -9.02
C ARG A 140 2.54 -5.47 -8.43
N THR A 141 3.10 -6.29 -9.31
CA THR A 141 3.85 -7.51 -8.95
C THR A 141 5.34 -7.26 -8.74
N TRP A 142 5.71 -6.00 -8.58
CA TRP A 142 7.09 -5.54 -8.46
C TRP A 142 7.31 -5.02 -7.05
N LYS A 143 8.53 -5.19 -6.54
CA LYS A 143 8.89 -4.71 -5.21
C LYS A 143 9.36 -3.25 -5.29
N PRO A 144 8.77 -2.30 -4.57
CA PRO A 144 9.36 -0.98 -4.43
C PRO A 144 10.67 -1.06 -3.63
N PHE A 145 11.58 -0.11 -3.88
CA PHE A 145 12.80 0.03 -3.10
C PHE A 145 12.45 0.32 -1.63
N ASN A 146 13.09 -0.42 -0.72
CA ASN A 146 13.01 -0.09 0.70
C ASN A 146 13.72 1.25 0.91
N PRO A 147 13.04 2.30 1.43
CA PRO A 147 13.67 3.58 1.65
C PRO A 147 14.82 3.46 2.64
N ILE A 148 15.85 4.28 2.45
CA ILE A 148 16.95 4.37 3.40
C ILE A 148 16.60 5.33 4.54
N LEU A 149 17.24 5.17 5.71
CA LEU A 149 16.97 6.03 6.87
C LEU A 149 17.13 7.52 6.52
N GLY A 150 16.10 8.33 6.78
CA GLY A 150 16.06 9.76 6.46
C GLY A 150 15.71 10.11 5.00
N GLU A 151 15.49 9.11 4.14
CA GLU A 151 14.91 9.35 2.82
C GLU A 151 13.52 9.97 2.96
N THR A 152 13.20 10.92 2.07
CA THR A 152 11.90 11.60 2.03
C THR A 152 11.25 11.43 0.68
N TYR A 153 9.96 11.73 0.60
CA TYR A 153 9.27 11.96 -0.67
C TYR A 153 8.26 13.08 -0.51
N GLU A 154 8.24 14.03 -1.45
CA GLU A 154 7.31 15.16 -1.41
C GLU A 154 6.46 15.34 -2.68
N MET A 155 5.24 15.82 -2.46
CA MET A 155 4.37 16.47 -3.44
C MET A 155 3.94 17.81 -2.83
N ALA A 156 4.18 18.93 -3.51
CA ALA A 156 3.70 20.24 -3.06
C ALA A 156 2.57 20.72 -3.97
N ASN A 157 1.41 21.03 -3.38
CA ASN A 157 0.24 21.57 -4.08
C ASN A 157 -0.14 20.79 -5.37
N HIS A 158 -0.10 19.46 -5.30
CA HIS A 158 -0.41 18.59 -6.41
C HIS A 158 -1.92 18.46 -6.58
N GLY A 159 -2.54 19.44 -7.25
CA GLY A 159 -4.01 19.52 -7.33
C GLY A 159 -4.64 19.90 -5.99
N GLY A 160 -4.03 20.83 -5.25
CA GLY A 160 -4.51 21.29 -3.94
C GLY A 160 -3.97 20.50 -2.75
N ILE A 161 -3.29 19.37 -2.99
CA ILE A 161 -2.79 18.49 -1.92
C ILE A 161 -1.29 18.63 -1.75
N THR A 162 -0.86 18.77 -0.50
CA THR A 162 0.54 18.63 -0.12
C THR A 162 0.73 17.30 0.59
N PHE A 163 1.73 16.52 0.18
CA PHE A 163 2.10 15.24 0.77
C PHE A 163 3.59 15.24 1.10
N VAL A 164 3.95 14.72 2.27
CA VAL A 164 5.33 14.45 2.66
C VAL A 164 5.41 13.10 3.37
N ALA A 165 6.42 12.30 3.04
CA ALA A 165 6.74 11.09 3.77
C ALA A 165 8.24 11.01 4.07
N GLU A 166 8.58 10.32 5.15
CA GLU A 166 9.96 10.14 5.62
C GLU A 166 10.16 8.70 6.13
N GLN A 167 11.33 8.12 5.83
CA GLN A 167 11.77 6.88 6.45
C GLN A 167 12.31 7.16 7.85
N VAL A 168 11.42 7.07 8.84
CA VAL A 168 11.68 7.42 10.24
C VAL A 168 12.48 6.35 11.01
N SER A 169 12.47 5.10 10.54
CA SER A 169 13.27 4.00 11.12
C SER A 169 13.68 2.98 10.06
N HIS A 170 14.80 2.28 10.28
CA HIS A 170 15.28 1.20 9.39
C HIS A 170 15.35 -0.18 10.05
N HIS A 171 15.37 -0.24 11.39
CA HIS A 171 15.41 -1.50 12.15
C HIS A 171 14.47 -1.42 13.36
N PRO A 172 13.18 -1.79 13.23
CA PRO A 172 12.52 -2.26 12.00
C PRO A 172 12.30 -1.12 10.98
N PRO A 173 12.12 -1.42 9.67
CA PRO A 173 11.82 -0.41 8.68
C PRO A 173 10.43 0.19 8.94
N MET A 174 10.39 1.51 9.13
CA MET A 174 9.16 2.27 9.33
C MET A 174 9.19 3.56 8.54
N SER A 175 8.06 3.91 7.96
CA SER A 175 7.85 5.15 7.23
C SER A 175 6.70 5.92 7.88
N ALA A 176 6.83 7.24 7.97
CA ALA A 176 5.73 8.13 8.35
C ALA A 176 5.33 8.99 7.15
N GLY A 177 4.06 9.33 7.07
CA GLY A 177 3.51 10.14 5.99
C GLY A 177 2.43 11.09 6.49
N HIS A 178 2.35 12.24 5.84
CA HIS A 178 1.35 13.26 6.08
C HIS A 178 0.86 13.83 4.75
N ALA A 179 -0.45 14.03 4.62
CA ALA A 179 -1.05 14.77 3.52
C ALA A 179 -2.09 15.75 4.03
N GLU A 180 -2.22 16.88 3.37
CA GLU A 180 -3.17 17.92 3.76
C GLU A 180 -3.63 18.75 2.54
N ASN A 181 -4.91 19.08 2.54
CA ASN A 181 -5.53 20.12 1.69
C ASN A 181 -6.55 20.92 2.51
N GLU A 182 -7.44 21.69 1.88
CA GLU A 182 -8.46 22.48 2.59
C GLU A 182 -9.50 21.63 3.34
N HIS A 183 -9.72 20.37 2.93
CA HIS A 183 -10.79 19.50 3.42
C HIS A 183 -10.35 18.48 4.45
N PHE A 184 -9.12 17.95 4.35
CA PHE A 184 -8.68 16.88 5.23
C PHE A 184 -7.20 16.96 5.62
N THR A 185 -6.86 16.26 6.70
CA THR A 185 -5.50 15.78 6.95
C THR A 185 -5.48 14.26 6.93
N TYR A 186 -4.38 13.70 6.45
CA TYR A 186 -4.07 12.27 6.44
C TYR A 186 -2.74 12.07 7.14
N ASP A 187 -2.70 11.19 8.14
CA ASP A 187 -1.49 10.81 8.86
C ASP A 187 -1.33 9.30 8.85
N VAL A 188 -0.12 8.84 8.56
CA VAL A 188 0.21 7.42 8.58
C VAL A 188 1.54 7.16 9.27
N SER A 189 1.56 6.18 10.17
CA SER A 189 2.78 5.46 10.56
C SER A 189 2.67 4.06 9.99
N SER A 190 3.66 3.61 9.23
CA SER A 190 3.63 2.36 8.48
C SER A 190 4.83 1.49 8.77
N LYS A 191 4.56 0.23 9.13
CA LYS A 191 5.51 -0.86 9.31
C LYS A 191 4.93 -2.09 8.63
N LEU A 192 5.77 -2.87 7.97
CA LEU A 192 5.34 -4.14 7.39
C LEU A 192 5.94 -5.29 8.19
N ARG A 193 5.13 -6.31 8.43
CA ARG A 193 5.60 -7.62 8.86
C ARG A 193 5.34 -8.60 7.74
N THR A 194 6.28 -9.49 7.48
CA THR A 194 6.10 -10.51 6.43
C THR A 194 6.24 -11.93 6.96
N LYS A 195 5.67 -12.87 6.21
CA LYS A 195 5.86 -14.29 6.43
C LYS A 195 6.05 -14.98 5.08
N TYR A 196 7.28 -15.42 4.81
CA TYR A 196 7.59 -16.15 3.59
C TYR A 196 7.09 -17.59 3.69
N LEU A 197 6.31 -18.04 2.72
CA LEU A 197 5.69 -19.37 2.71
C LEU A 197 6.30 -20.31 1.66
N GLY A 198 7.45 -19.94 1.09
CA GLY A 198 8.07 -20.66 -0.03
C GLY A 198 7.74 -19.97 -1.34
N ASN A 199 6.70 -20.38 -2.06
CA ASN A 199 6.39 -19.72 -3.33
C ASN A 199 5.42 -18.53 -3.19
N SER A 200 5.05 -18.16 -1.96
CA SER A 200 4.23 -16.99 -1.66
C SER A 200 4.75 -16.23 -0.43
N LEU A 201 4.26 -15.01 -0.25
CA LEU A 201 4.61 -14.12 0.86
C LEU A 201 3.35 -13.45 1.39
N ASP A 202 3.06 -13.67 2.67
CA ASP A 202 2.05 -12.89 3.38
C ASP A 202 2.69 -11.58 3.86
N VAL A 203 1.98 -10.48 3.67
CA VAL A 203 2.35 -9.12 4.05
C VAL A 203 1.27 -8.57 4.96
N TYR A 204 1.65 -8.25 6.19
CA TYR A 204 0.77 -7.71 7.21
C TYR A 204 1.05 -6.22 7.39
N PRO A 205 0.07 -5.34 7.12
CA PRO A 205 0.24 -3.90 7.22
C PRO A 205 0.08 -3.43 8.68
N LEU A 206 1.17 -3.43 9.45
CA LEU A 206 1.20 -2.84 10.80
C LEU A 206 1.24 -1.32 10.64
N GLY A 207 0.09 -0.72 10.39
CA GLY A 207 -0.06 0.71 10.15
C GLY A 207 -1.10 1.35 11.07
N ARG A 208 -0.92 2.64 11.34
CA ARG A 208 -1.93 3.51 11.91
C ARG A 208 -2.23 4.59 10.90
N THR A 209 -3.37 4.47 10.23
CA THR A 209 -3.85 5.43 9.23
C THR A 209 -5.01 6.22 9.79
N ARG A 210 -4.85 7.55 9.82
CA ARG A 210 -5.78 8.50 10.43
C ARG A 210 -6.15 9.55 9.38
N VAL A 211 -7.45 9.78 9.18
CA VAL A 211 -7.95 10.89 8.35
C VAL A 211 -8.77 11.81 9.24
N THR A 212 -8.48 13.10 9.22
CA THR A 212 -9.32 14.12 9.89
C THR A 212 -10.01 14.96 8.83
N LEU A 213 -11.34 14.89 8.77
CA LEU A 213 -12.15 15.76 7.92
C LEU A 213 -12.35 17.09 8.66
N LYS A 214 -11.92 18.18 8.06
CA LYS A 214 -11.71 19.47 8.71
C LYS A 214 -12.99 20.23 9.02
N LYS A 215 -14.03 20.09 8.20
CA LYS A 215 -15.29 20.83 8.35
C LYS A 215 -15.93 20.57 9.71
N ASP A 216 -16.04 19.29 10.08
CA ASP A 216 -16.71 18.84 11.30
C ASP A 216 -15.74 18.27 12.35
N GLY A 217 -14.43 18.20 12.05
CA GLY A 217 -13.42 17.60 12.92
C GLY A 217 -13.55 16.08 13.07
N VAL A 218 -14.17 15.42 12.08
CA VAL A 218 -14.43 13.97 12.13
C VAL A 218 -13.14 13.21 11.93
N VAL A 219 -12.88 12.27 12.83
CA VAL A 219 -11.67 11.46 12.81
C VAL A 219 -11.98 10.03 12.38
N LEU A 220 -11.35 9.59 11.28
CA LEU A 220 -11.47 8.24 10.74
C LEU A 220 -10.21 7.41 11.01
N ASP A 221 -10.40 6.12 11.23
CA ASP A 221 -9.37 5.09 11.41
C ASP A 221 -9.49 4.03 10.33
N LEU A 222 -8.39 3.71 9.65
CA LEU A 222 -8.36 2.65 8.64
C LEU A 222 -7.51 1.48 9.10
N VAL A 223 -8.13 0.30 9.14
CA VAL A 223 -7.48 -1.01 9.23
C VAL A 223 -7.54 -1.67 7.84
N PRO A 224 -6.44 -1.74 7.09
CA PRO A 224 -6.42 -2.33 5.75
C PRO A 224 -6.33 -3.86 5.79
N PRO A 225 -6.86 -4.62 4.81
CA PRO A 225 -6.66 -6.06 4.73
C PRO A 225 -5.17 -6.41 4.53
N PRO A 226 -4.76 -7.61 4.93
CA PRO A 226 -3.45 -8.14 4.61
C PRO A 226 -3.31 -8.39 3.10
N THR A 227 -2.06 -8.42 2.63
CA THR A 227 -1.73 -8.68 1.22
C THR A 227 -0.99 -10.01 1.09
N LYS A 228 -1.26 -10.75 0.02
CA LYS A 228 -0.55 -11.97 -0.34
C LYS A 228 0.06 -11.84 -1.73
N VAL A 229 1.37 -12.07 -1.82
CA VAL A 229 2.08 -12.16 -3.10
C VAL A 229 2.26 -13.64 -3.42
N ASN A 230 1.64 -14.09 -4.50
CA ASN A 230 1.66 -15.48 -4.94
C ASN A 230 2.68 -15.66 -6.07
N ASN A 231 3.18 -16.90 -6.23
CA ASN A 231 4.09 -17.28 -7.32
C ASN A 231 5.35 -16.40 -7.41
N LEU A 232 6.08 -16.28 -6.31
CA LEU A 232 7.30 -15.45 -6.24
C LEU A 232 8.44 -16.00 -7.12
N ILE A 233 8.59 -17.32 -7.17
CA ILE A 233 9.72 -18.01 -7.80
C ILE A 233 9.24 -18.87 -8.95
N PHE A 234 8.16 -19.63 -8.74
CA PHE A 234 7.52 -20.48 -9.73
C PHE A 234 6.17 -19.90 -10.14
N GLY A 235 6.04 -19.62 -11.44
CA GLY A 235 4.87 -19.08 -12.09
C GLY A 235 4.75 -17.57 -12.17
N ARG A 236 3.71 -17.07 -12.85
CA ARG A 236 3.46 -15.63 -12.96
C ARG A 236 3.11 -15.11 -11.58
N THR A 237 3.90 -14.17 -11.08
CA THR A 237 3.63 -13.49 -9.82
C THR A 237 2.32 -12.73 -9.92
N TRP A 238 1.50 -12.79 -8.89
CA TRP A 238 0.28 -12.00 -8.78
C TRP A 238 0.02 -11.64 -7.32
N VAL A 239 -0.68 -10.55 -7.10
CA VAL A 239 -0.98 -10.01 -5.77
C VAL A 239 -2.47 -10.10 -5.51
N ASP A 240 -2.82 -10.45 -4.28
CA ASP A 240 -4.17 -10.44 -3.74
C ASP A 240 -4.18 -9.74 -2.39
N SER A 241 -5.33 -9.21 -1.94
CA SER A 241 -5.46 -8.60 -0.61
C SER A 241 -6.72 -9.06 0.11
N PRO A 242 -6.84 -10.36 0.44
CA PRO A 242 -8.06 -10.91 0.99
C PRO A 242 -8.26 -10.51 2.47
N GLY A 243 -9.52 -10.40 2.87
CA GLY A 243 -9.91 -10.14 4.26
C GLY A 243 -10.62 -8.80 4.44
N GLU A 244 -10.78 -8.40 5.69
CA GLU A 244 -11.56 -7.22 6.04
C GLU A 244 -10.73 -5.94 5.94
N MET A 245 -11.29 -4.93 5.27
CA MET A 245 -10.95 -3.54 5.45
C MET A 245 -11.98 -2.90 6.37
N ILE A 246 -11.53 -2.18 7.39
CA ILE A 246 -12.42 -1.50 8.34
C ILE A 246 -12.08 -0.02 8.36
N MET A 247 -13.06 0.81 8.05
CA MET A 247 -12.99 2.28 8.20
C MET A 247 -13.92 2.69 9.34
N THR A 248 -13.37 3.14 10.47
CA THR A 248 -14.14 3.51 11.66
C THR A 248 -14.16 5.02 11.82
N ASN A 249 -15.35 5.61 12.00
CA ASN A 249 -15.48 6.95 12.51
C ASN A 249 -15.30 6.93 14.03
N LEU A 250 -14.14 7.38 14.52
CA LEU A 250 -13.81 7.39 15.95
C LEU A 250 -14.64 8.40 16.75
N THR A 251 -15.33 9.32 16.09
CA THR A 251 -16.17 10.34 16.75
C THR A 251 -17.55 9.80 17.09
N THR A 252 -18.12 8.95 16.22
CA THR A 252 -19.49 8.43 16.38
C THR A 252 -19.55 6.94 16.70
N GLY A 253 -18.55 6.16 16.31
CA GLY A 253 -18.54 4.69 16.38
C GLY A 253 -19.11 4.00 15.13
N ASP A 254 -19.60 4.76 14.14
CA ASP A 254 -20.04 4.20 12.86
C ASP A 254 -18.84 3.62 12.10
N LYS A 255 -19.05 2.55 11.32
CA LYS A 255 -17.96 1.86 10.63
C LYS A 255 -18.38 1.29 9.28
N ALA A 256 -17.49 1.32 8.30
CA ALA A 256 -17.58 0.47 7.11
C ALA A 256 -16.74 -0.79 7.34
N VAL A 257 -17.33 -1.97 7.09
CA VAL A 257 -16.62 -3.26 7.10
C VAL A 257 -16.77 -3.88 5.73
N LEU A 258 -15.69 -3.93 4.97
CA LEU A 258 -15.65 -4.34 3.56
C LEU A 258 -14.73 -5.54 3.40
N TYR A 259 -15.26 -6.65 2.92
CA TYR A 259 -14.54 -7.91 2.76
C TYR A 259 -14.02 -8.05 1.33
N PHE A 260 -12.71 -8.08 1.20
CA PHE A 260 -12.01 -8.37 -0.05
C PHE A 260 -12.02 -9.88 -0.26
N GLN A 261 -12.73 -10.32 -1.30
CA GLN A 261 -12.87 -11.72 -1.61
C GLN A 261 -11.52 -12.29 -2.06
N PRO A 262 -11.07 -13.42 -1.51
CA PRO A 262 -9.88 -14.09 -2.01
C PRO A 262 -10.10 -14.62 -3.42
N CYS A 263 -9.04 -14.68 -4.22
CA CYS A 263 -9.07 -15.38 -5.49
C CYS A 263 -9.38 -16.87 -5.29
N GLY A 264 -10.62 -17.25 -5.62
CA GLY A 264 -11.13 -18.61 -5.57
C GLY A 264 -10.80 -19.42 -6.82
N TRP A 265 -11.52 -20.54 -6.97
CA TRP A 265 -11.38 -21.43 -8.12
C TRP A 265 -11.71 -20.69 -9.42
N PHE A 266 -10.85 -20.83 -10.43
CA PHE A 266 -10.99 -20.17 -11.74
C PHE A 266 -11.05 -18.64 -11.66
N GLY A 267 -10.44 -18.04 -10.63
CA GLY A 267 -10.47 -16.60 -10.43
C GLY A 267 -11.80 -16.06 -9.88
N ALA A 268 -12.74 -16.93 -9.47
CA ALA A 268 -13.99 -16.51 -8.82
C ALA A 268 -13.69 -15.67 -7.57
N GLY A 269 -14.40 -14.55 -7.39
CA GLY A 269 -14.15 -13.63 -6.28
C GLY A 269 -12.93 -12.73 -6.47
N ARG A 270 -12.05 -12.99 -7.45
CA ARG A 270 -10.87 -12.15 -7.64
C ARG A 270 -11.31 -10.73 -7.97
N TYR A 271 -10.76 -9.79 -7.20
CA TYR A 271 -11.08 -8.36 -7.23
C TYR A 271 -12.36 -7.94 -6.52
N GLU A 272 -13.24 -8.86 -6.14
CA GLU A 272 -14.53 -8.51 -5.54
C GLU A 272 -14.37 -7.97 -4.12
N VAL A 273 -15.16 -6.94 -3.79
CA VAL A 273 -15.27 -6.37 -2.45
C VAL A 273 -16.75 -6.23 -2.14
N ASP A 274 -17.17 -6.73 -0.98
CA ASP A 274 -18.55 -6.63 -0.50
C ASP A 274 -18.58 -6.28 0.98
N GLY A 275 -19.55 -5.48 1.39
CA GLY A 275 -19.77 -5.22 2.79
C GLY A 275 -20.73 -4.09 3.04
N TYR A 276 -20.70 -3.54 4.24
CA TYR A 276 -21.69 -2.57 4.67
C TYR A 276 -21.07 -1.44 5.48
N VAL A 277 -21.73 -0.29 5.43
CA VAL A 277 -21.64 0.76 6.44
C VAL A 277 -22.65 0.45 7.53
N TYR A 278 -22.18 0.42 8.76
CA TYR A 278 -22.94 0.21 9.99
C TYR A 278 -22.97 1.48 10.82
N ASN A 279 -24.06 1.68 11.54
CA ASN A 279 -24.07 2.65 12.63
C ASN A 279 -23.34 2.09 13.87
N ALA A 280 -23.17 2.93 14.90
CA ALA A 280 -22.58 2.54 16.17
C ALA A 280 -23.33 1.42 16.93
N ALA A 281 -24.58 1.12 16.57
CA ALA A 281 -25.36 0.00 17.10
C ALA A 281 -25.19 -1.30 16.30
N GLU A 282 -24.26 -1.32 15.35
CA GLU A 282 -23.97 -2.45 14.44
C GLU A 282 -25.14 -2.80 13.49
N GLU A 283 -26.01 -1.84 13.22
CA GLU A 283 -27.08 -2.00 12.23
C GLU A 283 -26.58 -1.56 10.85
N PRO A 284 -26.76 -2.38 9.80
CA PRO A 284 -26.40 -1.99 8.44
C PRO A 284 -27.27 -0.82 7.97
N LYS A 285 -26.67 0.06 7.17
CA LYS A 285 -27.31 1.26 6.59
C LYS A 285 -27.07 1.39 5.09
N VAL A 286 -25.88 1.00 4.63
CA VAL A 286 -25.49 1.08 3.22
C VAL A 286 -24.74 -0.17 2.82
N LEU A 287 -25.22 -0.89 1.82
CA LEU A 287 -24.49 -1.93 1.11
C LEU A 287 -23.44 -1.27 0.21
N MET A 288 -22.21 -1.78 0.24
CA MET A 288 -21.15 -1.44 -0.71
C MET A 288 -20.67 -2.71 -1.40
N THR A 289 -20.56 -2.67 -2.74
CA THR A 289 -20.11 -3.82 -3.54
C THR A 289 -19.41 -3.36 -4.80
N GLY A 290 -18.51 -4.17 -5.34
CA GLY A 290 -17.88 -3.93 -6.63
C GLY A 290 -16.56 -4.66 -6.77
N LYS A 291 -15.67 -4.11 -7.60
CA LYS A 291 -14.32 -4.63 -7.79
C LYS A 291 -13.29 -3.55 -7.54
N TRP A 292 -12.32 -3.84 -6.67
CA TRP A 292 -11.26 -2.88 -6.31
C TRP A 292 -10.32 -2.52 -7.48
N ASN A 293 -10.38 -3.26 -8.59
CA ASN A 293 -9.64 -2.98 -9.81
C ASN A 293 -10.48 -2.36 -10.94
N GLU A 294 -11.75 -2.00 -10.69
CA GLU A 294 -12.67 -1.49 -11.70
C GLU A 294 -13.57 -0.37 -11.16
N SER A 295 -14.50 -0.69 -10.26
CA SER A 295 -15.43 0.29 -9.67
C SER A 295 -16.05 -0.20 -8.37
N ILE A 296 -16.54 0.73 -7.57
CA ILE A 296 -17.29 0.46 -6.33
C ILE A 296 -18.63 1.19 -6.41
N SER A 297 -19.68 0.48 -6.04
CA SER A 297 -21.05 0.98 -5.95
C SER A 297 -21.61 0.82 -4.55
N TYR A 298 -22.69 1.53 -4.28
CA TYR A 298 -23.41 1.47 -3.01
C TYR A 298 -24.93 1.52 -3.20
N GLN A 299 -25.65 1.03 -2.21
CA GLN A 299 -27.12 1.10 -2.15
C GLN A 299 -27.58 1.14 -0.69
N LEU A 300 -28.63 1.91 -0.40
CA LEU A 300 -29.22 1.92 0.95
C LEU A 300 -29.87 0.57 1.25
N CYS A 301 -29.75 0.09 2.49
CA CYS A 301 -30.31 -1.19 2.91
C CYS A 301 -31.13 -1.09 4.21
N ASP A 302 -31.97 -2.09 4.45
CA ASP A 302 -32.72 -2.26 5.71
C ASP A 302 -31.85 -2.89 6.82
N LEU A 303 -32.48 -3.22 7.96
CA LEU A 303 -31.79 -3.79 9.13
C LEU A 303 -31.26 -5.20 8.85
N GLU A 304 -31.86 -5.87 7.86
CA GLU A 304 -31.46 -7.15 7.31
C GLU A 304 -30.48 -6.98 6.15
N GLY A 305 -29.90 -5.79 5.92
CA GLY A 305 -28.90 -5.57 4.87
C GLY A 305 -29.44 -5.73 3.45
N GLU A 306 -30.74 -5.91 3.27
CA GLU A 306 -31.35 -6.05 1.95
C GLU A 306 -31.57 -4.66 1.34
N PRO A 307 -31.35 -4.49 0.01
CA PRO A 307 -31.58 -3.22 -0.65
C PRO A 307 -32.99 -2.66 -0.44
N LEU A 308 -33.08 -1.37 -0.07
CA LEU A 308 -34.37 -0.74 0.17
C LEU A 308 -35.23 -0.70 -1.12
N PRO A 309 -36.53 -1.03 -1.06
CA PRO A 309 -37.42 -0.97 -2.21
C PRO A 309 -37.43 0.42 -2.86
N GLY A 310 -37.27 0.46 -4.19
CA GLY A 310 -37.26 1.70 -4.96
C GLY A 310 -35.94 2.49 -4.93
N THR A 311 -34.90 1.95 -4.30
CA THR A 311 -33.53 2.46 -4.45
C THR A 311 -32.82 1.74 -5.59
N GLU A 312 -31.81 2.39 -6.17
CA GLU A 312 -30.96 1.82 -7.21
C GLU A 312 -29.51 1.82 -6.73
N MET A 313 -28.75 0.84 -7.21
CA MET A 313 -27.30 0.77 -7.03
C MET A 313 -26.63 1.96 -7.73
N LYS A 314 -25.81 2.71 -6.99
CA LYS A 314 -25.11 3.90 -7.51
C LYS A 314 -23.60 3.72 -7.44
N GLU A 315 -22.92 4.07 -8.52
CA GLU A 315 -21.45 4.09 -8.53
C GLU A 315 -20.93 5.26 -7.70
N VAL A 316 -19.94 4.99 -6.83
CA VAL A 316 -19.26 6.03 -6.03
C VAL A 316 -17.83 6.28 -6.54
N TRP A 317 -17.17 5.24 -7.07
CA TRP A 317 -15.81 5.33 -7.58
C TRP A 317 -15.65 4.41 -8.79
N HIS A 318 -14.86 4.88 -9.75
CA HIS A 318 -14.46 4.14 -10.95
C HIS A 318 -12.96 4.38 -11.19
N LEU A 319 -12.25 3.34 -11.59
CA LEU A 319 -10.83 3.39 -11.94
C LEU A 319 -10.62 4.33 -13.13
N ALA A 320 -9.69 5.27 -13.01
CA ALA A 320 -9.31 6.13 -14.13
C ALA A 320 -8.66 5.32 -15.27
N ASP A 321 -8.67 5.87 -16.50
CA ASP A 321 -7.92 5.26 -17.60
C ASP A 321 -6.45 5.08 -17.22
N VAL A 322 -5.84 3.98 -17.67
CA VAL A 322 -4.47 3.62 -17.35
C VAL A 322 -3.63 3.44 -18.63
N PRO A 323 -2.34 3.78 -18.60
CA PRO A 323 -1.45 3.54 -19.73
C PRO A 323 -1.49 2.07 -20.20
N LYS A 324 -1.71 1.89 -21.51
CA LYS A 324 -1.72 0.56 -22.12
C LYS A 324 -0.29 0.01 -22.24
N ASN A 325 -0.10 -1.24 -21.87
CA ASN A 325 1.19 -1.96 -21.95
C ASN A 325 2.33 -1.30 -21.16
N ASP A 326 2.02 -0.63 -20.05
CA ASP A 326 3.05 -0.13 -19.14
C ASP A 326 3.84 -1.29 -18.51
N GLU A 327 5.17 -1.19 -18.50
CA GLU A 327 6.06 -2.24 -18.00
C GLU A 327 5.82 -2.57 -16.52
N PHE A 328 5.59 -1.53 -15.71
CA PHE A 328 5.37 -1.66 -14.29
C PHE A 328 3.89 -1.64 -13.92
N GLN A 329 2.98 -1.40 -14.87
CA GLN A 329 1.54 -1.19 -14.64
C GLN A 329 1.25 0.09 -13.81
N TYR A 330 2.01 1.15 -14.05
CA TYR A 330 1.75 2.46 -13.46
C TYR A 330 0.47 3.10 -13.99
N THR A 331 -0.31 3.70 -13.09
CA THR A 331 -1.38 4.64 -13.47
C THR A 331 -0.75 5.93 -14.05
N HIS A 332 -1.56 6.76 -14.70
CA HIS A 332 -1.09 8.09 -15.09
C HIS A 332 -0.63 8.93 -13.89
N PHE A 333 -1.27 8.75 -12.73
CA PHE A 333 -0.87 9.38 -11.49
C PHE A 333 0.50 8.87 -11.02
N ALA A 334 0.72 7.55 -11.00
CA ALA A 334 2.00 6.94 -10.63
C ALA A 334 3.17 7.49 -11.48
N HIS A 335 3.00 7.59 -12.81
CA HIS A 335 3.98 8.25 -13.70
C HIS A 335 4.21 9.71 -13.34
N LYS A 336 3.12 10.45 -13.13
CA LYS A 336 3.16 11.88 -12.83
C LYS A 336 3.96 12.13 -11.56
N ILE A 337 3.66 11.41 -10.47
CA ILE A 337 4.30 11.59 -9.16
C ILE A 337 5.77 11.11 -9.15
N ASN A 338 6.14 10.17 -10.01
CA ASN A 338 7.52 9.71 -10.16
C ASN A 338 8.40 10.67 -10.96
N SER A 339 7.79 11.46 -11.85
CA SER A 339 8.48 12.40 -12.74
C SER A 339 9.08 13.60 -12.00
N PHE A 340 10.24 14.05 -12.47
CA PHE A 340 10.83 15.33 -12.09
C PHE A 340 10.02 16.54 -12.56
N ASP A 341 9.18 16.38 -13.58
CA ASP A 341 8.37 17.49 -14.12
C ASP A 341 7.28 17.95 -13.14
N THR A 342 6.94 17.11 -12.17
CA THR A 342 6.02 17.47 -11.07
C THR A 342 6.72 17.54 -9.71
N ALA A 343 8.06 17.48 -9.70
CA ALA A 343 8.83 17.71 -8.50
C ALA A 343 8.65 19.17 -8.05
N PRO A 344 8.46 19.42 -6.74
CA PRO A 344 8.38 20.78 -6.24
C PRO A 344 9.68 21.56 -6.44
N ARG A 345 9.56 22.89 -6.54
CA ARG A 345 10.72 23.79 -6.54
C ARG A 345 11.50 23.62 -5.25
N LYS A 346 12.83 23.66 -5.34
CA LYS A 346 13.76 23.42 -4.22
C LYS A 346 13.51 22.05 -3.57
N LEU A 347 13.45 21.01 -4.39
CA LEU A 347 13.33 19.62 -3.95
C LEU A 347 14.34 19.30 -2.84
N LEU A 348 13.88 18.59 -1.81
CA LEU A 348 14.74 18.09 -0.75
C LEU A 348 15.80 17.15 -1.33
N ALA A 349 17.06 17.32 -0.90
CA ALA A 349 18.15 16.42 -1.29
C ALA A 349 17.89 14.96 -0.87
N SER A 350 17.02 14.73 0.11
CA SER A 350 16.58 13.41 0.56
C SER A 350 15.43 12.83 -0.26
N ASP A 351 14.90 13.53 -1.27
CA ASP A 351 13.73 13.08 -2.03
C ASP A 351 14.02 11.83 -2.86
N SER A 352 13.09 10.87 -2.82
CA SER A 352 13.16 9.60 -3.54
C SER A 352 13.38 9.74 -5.05
N ARG A 353 13.04 10.88 -5.69
CA ARG A 353 13.35 11.19 -7.10
C ARG A 353 14.83 11.19 -7.40
N LEU A 354 15.65 11.65 -6.46
CA LEU A 354 17.09 11.77 -6.62
C LEU A 354 17.82 10.44 -6.38
N ARG A 355 17.12 9.45 -5.83
CA ARG A 355 17.71 8.17 -5.43
C ARG A 355 18.32 7.41 -6.64
N PRO A 356 19.64 7.13 -6.64
CA PRO A 356 20.36 6.77 -7.86
C PRO A 356 20.10 5.34 -8.38
N ASP A 357 19.91 4.37 -7.49
CA ASP A 357 19.57 2.99 -7.85
C ASP A 357 18.16 2.89 -8.45
N ARG A 358 17.22 3.61 -7.84
CA ARG A 358 15.86 3.78 -8.38
C ARG A 358 15.90 4.43 -9.75
N TYR A 359 16.59 5.57 -9.90
CA TYR A 359 16.61 6.32 -11.16
C TYR A 359 17.31 5.52 -12.27
N ALA A 360 18.38 4.78 -11.96
CA ALA A 360 19.01 3.89 -12.93
C ALA A 360 18.04 2.79 -13.42
N LEU A 361 17.20 2.23 -12.54
CA LEU A 361 16.18 1.26 -12.93
C LEU A 361 15.11 1.89 -13.83
N GLU A 362 14.65 3.10 -13.52
CA GLU A 362 13.71 3.86 -14.36
C GLU A 362 14.24 4.09 -15.78
N ARG A 363 15.56 4.20 -15.93
CA ARG A 363 16.25 4.35 -17.21
C ARG A 363 16.54 3.01 -17.92
N GLY A 364 16.13 1.87 -17.34
CA GLY A 364 16.39 0.53 -17.86
C GLY A 364 17.82 0.02 -17.65
N ASP A 365 18.65 0.71 -16.87
CA ASP A 365 20.04 0.32 -16.60
C ASP A 365 20.12 -0.57 -15.35
N LEU A 366 19.80 -1.86 -15.54
CA LEU A 366 19.82 -2.88 -14.47
C LEU A 366 21.20 -3.03 -13.81
N SER A 367 22.29 -2.87 -14.59
CA SER A 367 23.65 -3.03 -14.08
C SER A 367 24.00 -1.88 -13.13
N LYS A 368 23.76 -0.64 -13.57
CA LYS A 368 23.96 0.55 -12.74
C LYS A 368 23.05 0.53 -11.52
N ALA A 369 21.78 0.17 -11.68
CA ALA A 369 20.84 0.06 -10.56
C ALA A 369 21.32 -0.92 -9.49
N GLY A 370 21.85 -2.09 -9.89
CA GLY A 370 22.44 -3.07 -8.96
C GLY A 370 23.68 -2.55 -8.23
N ALA A 371 24.57 -1.85 -8.94
CA ALA A 371 25.77 -1.25 -8.36
C ALA A 371 25.44 -0.13 -7.37
N GLU A 372 24.56 0.79 -7.76
CA GLU A 372 24.12 1.91 -6.91
C GLU A 372 23.36 1.40 -5.68
N LYS A 373 22.53 0.36 -5.83
CA LYS A 373 21.81 -0.24 -4.69
C LYS A 373 22.79 -0.79 -3.65
N SER A 374 23.80 -1.52 -4.11
CA SER A 374 24.84 -2.07 -3.23
C SER A 374 25.65 -0.96 -2.56
N SER A 375 26.02 0.07 -3.31
CA SER A 375 26.73 1.25 -2.82
C SER A 375 25.92 1.99 -1.74
N LEU A 376 24.63 2.22 -2.00
CA LEU A 376 23.74 2.94 -1.10
C LEU A 376 23.49 2.18 0.21
N GLU A 377 23.29 0.86 0.13
CA GLU A 377 23.17 0.02 1.33
C GLU A 377 24.45 0.01 2.16
N GLU A 378 25.64 -0.03 1.54
CA GLU A 378 26.90 0.05 2.30
C GLU A 378 27.12 1.42 2.92
N ARG A 379 26.78 2.51 2.21
CA ARG A 379 26.80 3.86 2.78
C ARG A 379 25.88 3.96 3.99
N GLN A 380 24.68 3.40 3.94
CA GLN A 380 23.78 3.36 5.09
C GLN A 380 24.34 2.55 6.26
N ARG A 381 24.98 1.40 6.00
CA ARG A 381 25.65 0.60 7.06
C ARG A 381 26.82 1.38 7.68
N ALA A 382 27.60 2.09 6.87
CA ALA A 382 28.70 2.93 7.33
C ALA A 382 28.22 4.14 8.15
N GLU A 383 27.15 4.78 7.71
CA GLU A 383 26.48 5.86 8.44
C GLU A 383 26.04 5.37 9.82
N LYS A 384 25.31 4.26 9.89
CA LYS A 384 24.85 3.68 11.15
C LYS A 384 26.00 3.43 12.13
N ARG A 385 27.09 2.80 11.65
CA ARG A 385 28.30 2.57 12.45
C ARG A 385 28.90 3.87 12.98
N SER A 386 29.00 4.89 12.13
CA SER A 386 29.54 6.22 12.49
C SER A 386 28.67 6.92 13.53
N ARG A 387 27.35 6.90 13.34
CA ARG A 387 26.37 7.49 14.26
C ARG A 387 26.41 6.81 15.63
N GLU A 388 26.38 5.48 15.68
CA GLU A 388 26.45 4.71 16.92
C GLU A 388 27.77 4.93 17.65
N ALA A 389 28.90 4.96 16.93
CA ALA A 389 30.22 5.24 17.53
C ALA A 389 30.33 6.64 18.15
N LYS A 390 29.56 7.62 17.65
CA LYS A 390 29.47 8.97 18.20
C LYS A 390 28.42 9.11 19.31
N GLY A 391 27.66 8.05 19.62
CA GLY A 391 26.56 8.11 20.59
C GLY A 391 25.38 8.97 20.13
N HIS A 392 25.27 9.22 18.82
CA HIS A 392 24.20 10.03 18.25
C HIS A 392 22.96 9.15 17.99
N GLN A 393 21.77 9.71 18.23
CA GLN A 393 20.51 9.09 17.84
C GLN A 393 20.00 9.73 16.55
N PHE A 394 19.40 8.93 15.66
CA PHE A 394 18.71 9.48 14.50
C PHE A 394 17.36 10.06 14.97
N THR A 395 17.07 11.29 14.53
CA THR A 395 15.79 11.95 14.75
C THR A 395 15.23 12.33 13.39
N PRO A 396 14.02 11.85 13.03
CA PRO A 396 13.40 12.26 11.79
C PRO A 396 13.17 13.76 11.76
N ARG A 397 13.21 14.38 10.59
CA ARG A 397 13.12 15.84 10.47
C ARG A 397 11.68 16.33 10.53
N TRP A 398 10.78 15.63 9.84
CA TRP A 398 9.41 16.09 9.60
C TRP A 398 8.37 15.43 10.50
N PHE A 399 8.80 14.42 11.26
CA PHE A 399 7.92 13.66 12.15
C PHE A 399 8.58 13.44 13.50
N ASP A 400 7.80 13.62 14.56
CA ASP A 400 8.23 13.37 15.93
C ASP A 400 7.67 12.03 16.41
N LEU A 401 8.51 11.20 17.04
CA LEU A 401 8.06 10.00 17.74
C LEU A 401 7.21 10.41 18.94
N THR A 402 6.04 9.78 19.10
CA THR A 402 5.11 10.06 20.19
C THR A 402 5.17 8.98 21.26
N ASP A 403 4.53 9.21 22.42
CA ASP A 403 4.31 8.19 23.45
C ASP A 403 3.12 7.26 23.10
N GLU A 404 2.44 7.47 21.98
CA GLU A 404 1.30 6.66 21.53
C GLU A 404 1.80 5.34 20.90
N VAL A 405 1.22 4.24 21.38
CA VAL A 405 1.36 2.92 20.77
C VAL A 405 -0.02 2.46 20.32
N THR A 406 -0.15 2.16 19.03
CA THR A 406 -1.38 1.64 18.44
C THR A 406 -1.30 0.11 18.34
N SER A 407 -2.26 -0.59 18.93
CA SER A 407 -2.40 -2.03 18.72
C SER A 407 -3.17 -2.29 17.42
N THR A 408 -2.54 -3.03 16.51
CA THR A 408 -3.16 -3.52 15.27
C THR A 408 -3.47 -5.01 15.38
N PRO A 409 -4.28 -5.59 14.48
CA PRO A 409 -4.49 -7.04 14.44
C PRO A 409 -3.20 -7.88 14.30
N TRP A 410 -2.09 -7.27 13.86
CA TRP A 410 -0.83 -7.97 13.57
C TRP A 410 0.32 -7.61 14.53
N GLY A 411 0.07 -6.75 15.51
CA GLY A 411 1.02 -6.33 16.53
C GLY A 411 0.94 -4.85 16.88
N ASP A 412 1.78 -4.44 17.84
CA ASP A 412 1.86 -3.06 18.29
C ASP A 412 2.75 -2.21 17.38
N LEU A 413 2.41 -0.92 17.29
CA LEU A 413 3.06 0.05 16.43
C LEU A 413 3.32 1.36 17.18
N GLU A 414 4.58 1.81 17.18
CA GLU A 414 4.95 3.16 17.61
C GLU A 414 4.44 4.21 16.62
N VAL A 415 3.83 5.29 17.11
CA VAL A 415 3.23 6.33 16.27
C VAL A 415 4.16 7.54 16.14
N TYR A 416 4.35 7.96 14.90
CA TYR A 416 5.02 9.20 14.52
C TYR A 416 3.98 10.24 14.10
N ARG A 417 4.13 11.47 14.60
CA ARG A 417 3.24 12.59 14.31
C ARG A 417 3.95 13.63 13.45
N TYR A 418 3.26 14.14 12.45
CA TYR A 418 3.75 15.27 11.67
C TYR A 418 3.98 16.50 12.55
N ASN A 419 5.15 17.14 12.43
CA ASN A 419 5.56 18.23 13.33
C ASN A 419 5.39 19.65 12.74
N GLY A 420 4.80 19.78 11.55
CA GLY A 420 4.53 21.06 10.90
C GLY A 420 5.73 21.75 10.25
N LYS A 421 6.97 21.30 10.53
CA LYS A 421 8.19 21.95 10.03
C LYS A 421 8.32 21.92 8.51
N TYR A 422 7.75 20.91 7.85
CA TYR A 422 7.75 20.85 6.38
C TYR A 422 6.81 21.91 5.77
N THR A 423 5.68 22.20 6.42
CA THR A 423 4.75 23.27 6.02
C THR A 423 5.43 24.63 6.16
N GLU A 424 6.13 24.86 7.27
CA GLU A 424 6.95 26.07 7.47
C GLU A 424 8.04 26.19 6.40
N HIS A 425 8.75 25.08 6.12
CA HIS A 425 9.74 25.01 5.06
C HIS A 425 9.15 25.37 3.69
N ARG A 426 7.99 24.81 3.33
CA ARG A 426 7.30 25.13 2.07
C ARG A 426 6.88 26.59 1.99
N ALA A 427 6.30 27.14 3.04
CA ALA A 427 5.94 28.56 3.10
C ALA A 427 7.16 29.48 2.91
N ALA A 428 8.31 29.11 3.51
CA ALA A 428 9.57 29.84 3.31
C ALA A 428 10.11 29.72 1.87
N VAL A 429 9.99 28.54 1.24
CA VAL A 429 10.35 28.35 -0.17
C VAL A 429 9.47 29.19 -1.09
N ASP A 430 8.15 29.15 -0.88
CA ASP A 430 7.17 29.83 -1.74
C ASP A 430 7.22 31.37 -1.59
N SER A 431 7.66 31.87 -0.44
CA SER A 431 7.90 33.30 -0.20
C SER A 431 9.29 33.78 -0.65
N SER A 432 10.20 32.88 -1.04
CA SER A 432 11.53 33.26 -1.48
C SER A 432 11.54 33.67 -2.96
N ASP A 433 11.89 34.93 -3.23
CA ASP A 433 12.01 35.52 -4.59
C ASP A 433 13.20 34.97 -5.42
N SER A 434 13.88 33.91 -4.96
CA SER A 434 15.04 33.36 -5.69
C SER A 434 14.56 32.74 -7.01
N VAL A 435 14.86 33.42 -8.11
CA VAL A 435 14.57 33.01 -9.50
C VAL A 435 15.58 31.97 -10.00
N ASP A 436 16.57 31.59 -9.21
CA ASP A 436 17.55 30.57 -9.60
C ASP A 436 16.85 29.23 -9.81
N GLU A 437 16.59 28.89 -11.07
CA GLU A 437 16.18 27.57 -11.51
C GLU A 437 17.33 26.61 -11.22
N VAL A 438 17.37 26.07 -10.00
CA VAL A 438 18.23 24.93 -9.69
C VAL A 438 17.69 23.76 -10.51
N ASP A 439 18.49 23.25 -11.44
CA ASP A 439 18.19 22.01 -12.13
C ASP A 439 18.08 20.91 -11.08
N VAL A 440 16.85 20.44 -10.84
CA VAL A 440 16.54 19.42 -9.83
C VAL A 440 17.39 18.16 -10.05
N ARG A 441 17.79 17.87 -11.29
CA ARG A 441 18.63 16.71 -11.63
C ARG A 441 20.09 16.88 -11.22
N SER A 442 20.52 18.09 -10.87
CA SER A 442 21.87 18.38 -10.36
C SER A 442 22.00 18.21 -8.84
N ILE A 443 20.88 18.04 -8.13
CA ILE A 443 20.88 17.87 -6.67
C ILE A 443 21.42 16.48 -6.33
N GLU A 444 22.48 16.43 -5.52
CA GLU A 444 23.01 15.17 -5.02
C GLU A 444 22.08 14.58 -3.96
N PHE A 445 21.72 13.30 -4.11
CA PHE A 445 20.88 12.60 -3.15
C PHE A 445 21.58 12.45 -1.80
N SER A 446 21.01 13.08 -0.77
CA SER A 446 21.52 13.12 0.60
C SER A 446 20.37 12.91 1.61
N PRO A 447 20.11 11.65 2.02
CA PRO A 447 19.07 11.30 2.99
C PRO A 447 19.49 11.61 4.44
N TRP A 448 20.79 11.69 4.72
CA TRP A 448 21.31 11.79 6.08
C TRP A 448 21.53 13.24 6.44
N GLN A 449 20.52 13.83 7.06
CA GLN A 449 20.52 15.25 7.40
C GLN A 449 21.14 15.51 8.77
N TYR A 450 22.32 14.92 9.04
CA TYR A 450 23.10 15.35 10.19
C TYR A 450 23.69 16.71 9.85
N GLY A 451 23.32 17.74 10.61
CA GLY A 451 23.91 19.06 10.44
C GLY A 451 25.42 18.95 10.37
N ASN A 452 26.04 19.72 9.47
CA ASN A 452 27.26 20.40 9.88
C ASN A 452 26.86 21.27 11.08
N LEU A 453 26.86 20.69 12.29
CA LEU A 453 26.65 21.40 13.55
C LEU A 453 27.77 22.44 13.81
N SER A 454 28.70 22.60 12.87
CA SER A 454 29.67 23.68 12.78
C SER A 454 29.19 24.88 11.94
N ALA A 455 27.99 24.85 11.33
CA ALA A 455 27.53 25.87 10.39
C ALA A 455 26.05 26.30 10.52
N GLU A 456 25.34 25.90 11.58
CA GLU A 456 24.04 26.50 11.96
C GLU A 456 24.15 27.35 13.21
#